data_AF-A0A354X4S5-F1
#
_entry.id   AF-A0A354X4S5-F1
#
_cell.length_a   1.000
_cell.length_b   1.000
_cell.length_c   1.000
_cell.angle_alpha   90.00
_cell.angle_beta   90.00
_cell.angle_gamma   90.00
#
_symmetry.space_group_name_H-M   'P 1'
#
loop_
_entity.id
_entity.type
_entity.pdbx_description
1 polymer ?
#
loop_
_entity_poly.entity_id
_entity_poly.type
_entity_poly.pdbx_seq_one_letter_code
_entity_poly.pdbx_strand_id
1 'polypeptide(L)'
;NMSEEERKKAIKDFALKKGLLIALLSGVMSACFSLGLNAGIPVKEAAIALGAKELFAQNPVTLLVTIGGFITNLVYCVYMNRKNKTSGEISKTPKKTFVNNLLFCALAGLLWYSQFFGLGMGQSFFEPESVMMAFSWSILMSLNVVFSNVWGILLKEWNGAGKKAVAYLTVGMAVLIFSLIIPNLF
;
A
#
# COMPACT_ATOMS: atom_id res chain seq x y z
N ASN A 1 5.18 15.77 -27.50
CA ASN A 1 6.65 15.83 -27.37
C ASN A 1 7.01 17.10 -26.64
N MET A 2 7.44 17.00 -25.38
CA MET A 2 7.93 18.16 -24.61
C MET A 2 9.26 18.65 -25.19
N SER A 3 9.50 19.96 -25.16
CA SER A 3 10.74 20.58 -25.62
C SER A 3 11.92 20.19 -24.70
N GLU A 4 13.16 20.21 -25.21
CA GLU A 4 14.36 19.86 -24.41
C GLU A 4 14.54 20.78 -23.19
N GLU A 5 14.09 22.03 -23.28
CA GLU A 5 14.13 22.98 -22.17
C GLU A 5 13.12 22.65 -21.07
N GLU A 6 11.88 22.27 -21.42
CA GLU A 6 10.88 21.79 -20.45
C GLU A 6 11.33 20.48 -19.79
N ARG A 7 11.98 19.59 -20.54
CA ARG A 7 12.54 18.34 -20.01
C ARG A 7 13.68 18.61 -19.02
N LYS A 8 14.58 19.56 -19.32
CA LYS A 8 15.64 19.99 -18.40
C LYS A 8 15.10 20.70 -17.16
N LYS A 9 14.02 21.48 -17.27
CA LYS A 9 13.34 22.13 -16.13
C LYS A 9 12.68 21.10 -15.21
N ALA A 10 11.96 20.14 -15.78
CA ALA A 10 11.35 19.03 -15.03
C ALA A 10 12.38 18.12 -14.34
N ILE A 11 13.57 17.96 -14.94
CA ILE A 11 14.70 17.21 -14.35
C ILE A 11 15.38 18.01 -13.23
N LYS A 12 15.45 19.34 -13.33
CA LYS A 12 16.03 20.21 -12.28
C LYS A 12 15.10 20.34 -11.07
N ASP A 13 13.78 20.29 -11.29
CA ASP A 13 12.74 20.15 -10.26
C ASP A 13 12.49 18.69 -9.83
N PHE A 14 13.21 17.72 -10.43
CA PHE A 14 13.18 16.33 -10.00
C PHE A 14 13.89 16.24 -8.66
N ALA A 15 13.12 16.46 -7.62
CA ALA A 15 13.59 16.46 -6.25
C ALA A 15 13.89 15.02 -5.82
N LEU A 16 14.88 14.37 -6.43
CA LEU A 16 15.28 12.99 -6.17
C LEU A 16 15.60 12.81 -4.68
N LYS A 17 16.18 13.82 -4.04
CA LYS A 17 16.38 13.87 -2.58
C LYS A 17 15.05 13.87 -1.80
N LYS A 18 14.04 14.63 -2.24
CA LYS A 18 12.70 14.64 -1.60
C LYS A 18 11.97 13.32 -1.85
N GLY A 19 12.04 12.79 -3.08
CA GLY A 19 11.45 11.50 -3.44
C GLY A 19 12.05 10.35 -2.63
N LEU A 20 13.37 10.30 -2.50
CA LEU A 20 14.05 9.29 -1.68
C LEU A 20 13.69 9.43 -0.19
N LEU A 21 13.63 10.66 0.33
CA LEU A 21 13.22 10.90 1.71
C LEU A 21 11.76 10.45 1.96
N ILE A 22 10.84 10.78 1.05
CA ILE A 22 9.44 10.36 1.14
C ILE A 22 9.33 8.84 1.05
N ALA A 23 10.11 8.19 0.18
CA ALA A 23 10.13 6.73 0.07
C ALA A 23 10.61 6.06 1.37
N LEU A 24 11.69 6.57 1.97
CA LEU A 24 12.20 6.07 3.25
C LEU A 24 11.19 6.26 4.38
N LEU A 25 10.60 7.47 4.49
CA LEU A 25 9.57 7.75 5.48
C LEU A 25 8.34 6.86 5.28
N SER A 26 7.90 6.65 4.04
CA SER A 26 6.79 5.74 3.72
C SER A 26 7.10 4.30 4.13
N GLY A 27 8.34 3.84 3.96
CA GLY A 27 8.77 2.52 4.41
C GLY A 27 8.69 2.37 5.93
N VAL A 28 9.19 3.36 6.68
CA VAL A 28 9.11 3.39 8.15
C VAL A 28 7.65 3.42 8.62
N MET A 29 6.81 4.26 8.00
CA MET A 29 5.38 4.32 8.32
C MET A 29 4.65 3.02 8.00
N SER A 30 5.03 2.31 6.94
CA SER A 30 4.47 0.99 6.63
C SER A 30 4.83 -0.05 7.70
N ALA A 31 6.03 0.00 8.25
CA ALA A 31 6.42 -0.85 9.38
C ALA A 31 5.56 -0.57 10.63
N CYS A 32 5.18 0.68 10.89
CA CYS A 32 4.26 1.01 11.99
C CYS A 32 2.89 0.31 11.86
N PHE A 33 2.40 0.08 10.64
CA PHE A 33 1.17 -0.67 10.42
C PHE A 33 1.33 -2.13 10.87
N SER A 34 2.44 -2.77 10.49
CA SER A 34 2.78 -4.13 10.94
C SER A 34 2.91 -4.21 12.47
N LEU A 35 3.58 -3.23 13.08
CA LEU A 35 3.67 -3.13 14.54
C LEU A 35 2.29 -2.97 15.19
N GLY A 36 1.38 -2.21 14.58
CA GLY A 36 0.00 -2.07 15.03
C GLY A 36 -0.78 -3.38 14.96
N LEU A 37 -0.59 -4.18 13.91
CA LEU A 37 -1.18 -5.51 13.80
C LEU A 37 -0.64 -6.46 14.88
N ASN A 38 0.67 -6.42 15.15
CA ASN A 38 1.28 -7.21 16.22
C ASN A 38 0.80 -6.77 17.62
N ALA A 39 0.67 -5.46 17.87
CA ALA A 39 0.12 -4.95 19.12
C ALA A 39 -1.36 -5.37 19.34
N GLY A 40 -2.07 -5.71 18.27
CA GLY A 40 -3.44 -6.22 18.32
C GLY A 40 -3.57 -7.72 18.56
N ILE A 41 -2.48 -8.47 18.76
CA ILE A 41 -2.53 -9.91 19.09
C ILE A 41 -3.51 -10.22 20.25
N PRO A 42 -3.57 -9.46 21.36
CA PRO A 42 -4.53 -9.72 22.44
C PRO A 42 -6.00 -9.64 21.98
N VAL A 43 -6.29 -8.77 21.00
CA VAL A 43 -7.63 -8.65 20.41
C VAL A 43 -7.93 -9.83 19.49
N LYS A 44 -6.93 -10.30 18.74
CA LYS A 44 -7.03 -11.53 17.94
C LYS A 44 -7.34 -12.73 18.83
N GLU A 45 -6.60 -12.91 19.92
CA GLU A 45 -6.78 -13.99 20.89
C GLU A 45 -8.17 -13.95 21.55
N ALA A 46 -8.62 -12.75 21.96
CA ALA A 46 -9.96 -12.57 22.50
C ALA A 46 -11.05 -12.92 21.47
N ALA A 47 -10.87 -12.57 20.19
CA ALA A 47 -11.81 -12.95 19.14
C ALA A 47 -11.87 -14.46 18.94
N ILE A 48 -10.71 -15.15 18.97
CA ILE A 48 -10.65 -16.62 18.90
C ILE A 48 -11.34 -17.25 20.10
N ALA A 49 -11.11 -16.73 21.31
CA ALA A 49 -11.75 -17.21 22.54
C ALA A 49 -13.28 -17.06 22.51
N LEU A 50 -13.80 -16.07 21.79
CA LEU A 50 -15.23 -15.88 21.52
C LEU A 50 -15.79 -16.76 20.39
N GLY A 51 -14.97 -17.65 19.81
CA GLY A 51 -15.36 -18.60 18.78
C GLY A 51 -15.12 -18.14 17.34
N ALA A 52 -14.38 -17.05 17.12
CA ALA A 52 -14.01 -16.64 15.75
C ALA A 52 -13.01 -17.63 15.14
N LYS A 53 -13.19 -17.96 13.85
CA LYS A 53 -12.16 -18.70 13.10
C LYS A 53 -10.88 -17.87 13.03
N GLU A 54 -9.73 -18.52 13.17
CA GLU A 54 -8.42 -17.88 13.19
C GLU A 54 -8.17 -16.97 11.96
N LEU A 55 -8.67 -17.38 10.79
CA LEU A 55 -8.62 -16.60 9.55
C LEU A 55 -9.31 -15.22 9.67
N PHE A 56 -10.41 -15.13 10.42
CA PHE A 56 -11.17 -13.90 10.61
C PHE A 56 -10.78 -13.13 11.87
N ALA A 57 -10.01 -13.74 12.78
CA ALA A 57 -9.58 -13.09 14.03
C ALA A 57 -8.63 -11.91 13.80
N GLN A 58 -7.99 -11.82 12.63
CA GLN A 58 -7.17 -10.68 12.23
C GLN A 58 -8.01 -9.45 11.80
N ASN A 59 -9.29 -9.65 11.43
CA ASN A 59 -10.14 -8.58 10.91
C ASN A 59 -10.43 -7.48 11.95
N PRO A 60 -10.80 -7.80 13.22
CA PRO A 60 -10.98 -6.78 14.26
C PRO A 60 -9.72 -5.95 14.50
N VAL A 61 -8.55 -6.59 14.49
CA VAL A 61 -7.25 -5.90 14.64
C VAL A 61 -7.01 -4.93 13.48
N THR A 62 -7.23 -5.42 12.25
CA THR A 62 -7.07 -4.60 11.04
C THR A 62 -8.04 -3.42 11.05
N LEU A 63 -9.28 -3.61 11.50
CA LEU A 63 -10.25 -2.53 11.66
C LEU A 63 -9.74 -1.45 12.63
N LEU A 64 -9.21 -1.85 13.79
CA LEU A 64 -8.69 -0.90 14.79
C LEU A 64 -7.52 -0.07 14.23
N VAL A 65 -6.55 -0.72 13.58
CA VAL A 65 -5.39 -0.03 12.99
C VAL A 65 -5.82 0.89 11.84
N THR A 66 -6.74 0.45 10.99
CA THR A 66 -7.22 1.25 9.85
C THR A 66 -8.09 2.43 10.26
N ILE A 67 -8.85 2.35 11.37
CA ILE A 67 -9.58 3.49 11.94
C ILE A 67 -8.61 4.62 12.30
N GLY A 68 -7.45 4.30 12.89
CA GLY A 68 -6.41 5.28 13.17
C GLY A 68 -5.96 6.01 11.90
N GLY A 69 -5.63 5.25 10.85
CA GLY A 69 -5.27 5.82 9.54
C GLY A 69 -6.39 6.62 8.89
N PHE A 70 -7.64 6.17 9.01
CA PHE A 70 -8.81 6.87 8.51
C PHE A 70 -8.99 8.24 9.19
N ILE A 71 -8.89 8.32 10.51
CA ILE A 71 -9.04 9.58 11.24
C ILE A 71 -7.96 10.57 10.81
N THR A 72 -6.69 10.14 10.73
CA THR A 72 -5.59 11.01 10.29
C THR A 72 -5.82 11.53 8.86
N ASN A 73 -6.22 10.65 7.94
CA ASN A 73 -6.51 11.03 6.55
C ASN A 73 -7.73 11.96 6.47
N LEU A 74 -8.78 11.68 7.24
CA LEU A 74 -9.99 12.50 7.28
C LEU A 74 -9.68 13.92 7.78
N VAL A 75 -8.94 14.05 8.88
CA VAL A 75 -8.51 15.34 9.42
C VAL A 75 -7.69 16.11 8.39
N TYR A 76 -6.74 15.46 7.74
CA TYR A 76 -5.92 16.09 6.70
C TYR A 76 -6.75 16.54 5.50
N CYS A 77 -7.64 15.69 5.00
CA CYS A 77 -8.55 16.02 3.89
C CYS A 77 -9.47 17.19 4.25
N VAL A 78 -10.04 17.21 5.45
CA VAL A 78 -10.89 18.32 5.92
C VAL A 78 -10.08 19.61 6.02
N TYR A 79 -8.87 19.55 6.57
CA TYR A 79 -7.96 20.70 6.63
C TYR A 79 -7.63 21.25 5.23
N MET A 80 -7.26 20.38 4.29
CA MET A 80 -6.94 20.77 2.92
C MET A 80 -8.16 21.30 2.16
N ASN A 81 -9.34 20.71 2.34
CA ASN A 81 -10.58 21.21 1.74
C ASN A 81 -10.93 22.62 2.25
N ARG A 82 -10.70 22.90 3.54
CA ARG A 82 -10.87 24.25 4.11
C ARG A 82 -9.83 25.22 3.55
N LYS A 83 -8.56 24.82 3.51
CA LYS A 83 -7.45 25.65 3.02
C LYS A 83 -7.63 26.02 1.54
N ASN A 84 -8.05 25.07 0.71
CA ASN A 84 -8.21 25.25 -0.73
C ASN A 84 -9.61 25.76 -1.13
N LYS A 85 -10.53 25.97 -0.17
CA LYS A 85 -11.91 26.39 -0.40
C LYS A 85 -12.69 25.50 -1.39
N THR A 86 -12.33 24.23 -1.48
CA THR A 86 -12.92 23.25 -2.42
C THR A 86 -14.13 22.51 -1.85
N SER A 87 -14.56 22.83 -0.62
CA SER A 87 -15.69 22.18 0.06
C SER A 87 -17.02 22.28 -0.71
N GLY A 88 -17.20 23.32 -1.53
CA GLY A 88 -18.39 23.47 -2.37
C GLY A 88 -18.40 22.60 -3.64
N GLU A 89 -17.25 22.07 -4.07
CA GLU A 89 -17.13 21.29 -5.31
C GLU A 89 -17.79 19.90 -5.18
N ILE A 90 -17.76 19.32 -3.98
CA ILE A 90 -18.44 18.06 -3.68
C ILE A 90 -19.97 18.24 -3.84
N SER A 91 -20.52 19.37 -3.38
CA SER A 91 -21.96 19.66 -3.47
C SER A 91 -22.42 20.06 -4.89
N LYS A 92 -21.52 20.59 -5.73
CA LYS A 92 -21.80 20.93 -7.13
C LYS A 92 -21.72 19.72 -8.07
N THR A 93 -21.17 18.60 -7.61
CA THR A 93 -21.01 17.41 -8.44
C THR A 93 -22.36 16.77 -8.72
N PRO A 94 -22.70 16.42 -9.98
CA PRO A 94 -23.95 15.74 -10.31
C PRO A 94 -24.13 14.45 -9.50
N LYS A 95 -25.35 14.20 -8.98
CA LYS A 95 -25.65 13.03 -8.14
C LYS A 95 -25.16 11.70 -8.74
N LYS A 96 -25.31 11.52 -10.06
CA LYS A 96 -24.86 10.32 -10.79
C LYS A 96 -23.34 10.12 -10.72
N THR A 97 -22.57 11.19 -10.92
CA THR A 97 -21.10 11.16 -10.85
C THR A 97 -20.62 10.94 -9.41
N PHE A 98 -21.29 11.57 -8.44
CA PHE A 98 -20.98 11.38 -7.03
C PHE A 98 -21.18 9.93 -6.58
N VAL A 99 -22.31 9.30 -6.93
CA VAL A 99 -22.58 7.89 -6.63
C VAL A 99 -21.54 6.98 -7.30
N ASN A 100 -21.21 7.24 -8.57
CA ASN A 100 -20.21 6.44 -9.27
C ASN A 100 -18.83 6.54 -8.61
N ASN A 101 -18.40 7.75 -8.23
CA ASN A 101 -17.15 7.97 -7.50
C ASN A 101 -17.17 7.26 -6.14
N LEU A 102 -18.30 7.30 -5.42
CA LEU A 102 -18.44 6.60 -4.15
C LEU A 102 -18.33 5.07 -4.32
N LEU A 103 -18.96 4.52 -5.36
CA LEU A 103 -18.86 3.10 -5.70
C LEU A 103 -17.44 2.70 -6.08
N PHE A 104 -16.73 3.52 -6.87
CA PHE A 104 -15.33 3.25 -7.19
C PHE A 104 -14.43 3.34 -5.96
N CYS A 105 -14.65 4.30 -5.05
CA CYS A 105 -13.93 4.37 -3.78
C CYS A 105 -14.21 3.15 -2.90
N ALA A 106 -15.47 2.70 -2.82
CA ALA A 106 -15.83 1.50 -2.08
C ALA A 106 -15.19 0.25 -2.69
N LEU A 107 -15.20 0.13 -4.02
CA LEU A 107 -14.55 -0.97 -4.74
C LEU A 107 -13.04 -0.98 -4.52
N ALA A 108 -12.38 0.18 -4.63
CA ALA A 108 -10.95 0.31 -4.36
C ALA A 108 -10.62 -0.06 -2.91
N GLY A 109 -11.44 0.35 -1.94
CA GLY A 109 -11.31 -0.03 -0.54
C GLY A 109 -11.49 -1.54 -0.31
N LEU A 110 -12.47 -2.16 -0.96
CA LEU A 110 -12.70 -3.60 -0.89
C LEU A 110 -11.55 -4.40 -1.50
N LEU A 111 -11.06 -3.99 -2.68
CA LEU A 111 -9.91 -4.62 -3.33
C LEU A 111 -8.64 -4.43 -2.50
N TRP A 112 -8.43 -3.25 -1.92
CA TRP A 112 -7.31 -3.02 -1.02
C TRP A 112 -7.44 -3.88 0.24
N TYR A 113 -8.62 -3.96 0.86
CA TYR A 113 -8.84 -4.78 2.04
C TYR A 113 -8.67 -6.28 1.76
N SER A 114 -8.97 -6.73 0.53
CA SER A 114 -8.81 -8.14 0.13
C SER A 114 -7.40 -8.68 0.36
N GLN A 115 -6.37 -7.81 0.34
CA GLN A 115 -4.99 -8.19 0.62
C GLN A 115 -4.78 -8.76 2.04
N PHE A 116 -5.57 -8.32 3.03
CA PHE A 116 -5.44 -8.81 4.41
C PHE A 116 -6.03 -10.21 4.59
N PHE A 117 -7.05 -10.58 3.80
CA PHE A 117 -7.49 -11.97 3.74
C PHE A 117 -6.41 -12.87 3.15
N GLY A 118 -5.74 -12.40 2.09
CA GLY A 118 -4.58 -13.09 1.52
C GLY A 118 -3.44 -13.25 2.52
N LEU A 119 -3.17 -12.22 3.33
CA LEU A 119 -2.20 -12.29 4.43
C LEU A 119 -2.60 -13.33 5.48
N GLY A 120 -3.84 -13.29 5.98
CA GLY A 120 -4.32 -14.25 6.99
C GLY A 120 -4.32 -15.68 6.48
N MET A 121 -4.71 -15.89 5.22
CA MET A 121 -4.62 -17.19 4.55
C MET A 121 -3.15 -17.63 4.41
N GLY A 122 -2.25 -16.76 3.95
CA GLY A 122 -0.82 -17.06 3.83
C GLY A 122 -0.19 -17.42 5.17
N GLN A 123 -0.52 -16.68 6.23
CA GLN A 123 -0.04 -16.95 7.59
C GLN A 123 -0.51 -18.31 8.12
N SER A 124 -1.69 -18.79 7.72
CA SER A 124 -2.19 -20.11 8.15
C SER A 124 -1.42 -21.31 7.55
N PHE A 125 -0.65 -21.09 6.47
CA PHE A 125 0.22 -22.13 5.90
C PHE A 125 1.61 -22.15 6.52
N PHE A 126 2.00 -21.10 7.25
CA PHE A 126 3.30 -21.03 7.90
C PHE A 126 3.23 -21.64 9.30
N GLU A 127 4.30 -22.33 9.71
CA GLU A 127 4.41 -22.82 11.08
C GLU A 127 4.40 -21.64 12.08
N PRO A 128 3.69 -21.76 13.21
CA PRO A 128 3.74 -20.77 14.29
C PRO A 128 5.19 -20.48 14.70
N GLU A 129 5.52 -19.20 14.87
CA GLU A 129 6.87 -18.71 15.22
C GLU A 129 7.98 -18.94 14.16
N SER A 130 7.62 -19.43 12.96
CA SER A 130 8.59 -19.52 11.87
C SER A 130 9.10 -18.15 11.41
N VAL A 131 10.31 -18.15 10.86
CA VAL A 131 10.89 -16.97 10.19
C VAL A 131 9.93 -16.44 9.11
N MET A 132 9.18 -17.31 8.42
CA MET A 132 8.23 -16.91 7.38
C MET A 132 7.07 -16.09 7.93
N MET A 133 6.59 -16.42 9.12
CA MET A 133 5.53 -15.66 9.78
C MET A 133 6.01 -14.25 10.15
N ALA A 134 7.24 -14.12 10.66
CA ALA A 134 7.84 -12.82 10.97
C ALA A 134 8.02 -11.94 9.71
N PHE A 135 8.37 -12.55 8.57
CA PHE A 135 8.54 -11.84 7.30
C PHE A 135 7.26 -11.73 6.47
N SER A 136 6.12 -12.28 6.91
CA SER A 136 4.85 -12.30 6.15
C SER A 136 4.39 -10.92 5.68
N TRP A 137 4.54 -9.89 6.51
CA TRP A 137 4.25 -8.50 6.13
C TRP A 137 5.15 -7.99 5.00
N SER A 138 6.46 -8.24 5.12
CA SER A 138 7.45 -7.86 4.12
C SER A 138 7.24 -8.59 2.80
N ILE A 139 6.81 -9.86 2.88
CA ILE A 139 6.47 -10.66 1.71
C ILE A 139 5.27 -10.05 0.98
N LEU A 140 4.18 -9.76 1.71
CA LEU A 140 2.99 -9.13 1.14
C LEU A 140 3.33 -7.79 0.45
N MET A 141 4.08 -6.92 1.13
CA MET A 141 4.44 -5.59 0.58
C MET A 141 5.33 -5.70 -0.65
N SER A 142 6.29 -6.63 -0.66
CA SER A 142 7.15 -6.86 -1.84
C SER A 142 6.36 -7.43 -3.01
N LEU A 143 5.44 -8.38 -2.76
CA LEU A 143 4.54 -8.91 -3.78
C LEU A 143 3.68 -7.79 -4.37
N ASN A 144 3.10 -6.91 -3.54
CA ASN A 144 2.34 -5.74 -4.02
C ASN A 144 3.17 -4.87 -4.97
N VAL A 145 4.43 -4.58 -4.62
CA VAL A 145 5.34 -3.78 -5.46
C VAL A 145 5.69 -4.51 -6.75
N VAL A 146 5.97 -5.81 -6.69
CA VAL A 146 6.31 -6.62 -7.88
C VAL A 146 5.12 -6.69 -8.84
N PHE A 147 3.93 -7.08 -8.35
CA PHE A 147 2.73 -7.17 -9.20
C PHE A 147 2.34 -5.81 -9.78
N SER A 148 2.42 -4.73 -9.00
CA SER A 148 2.13 -3.38 -9.50
C SER A 148 3.08 -2.99 -10.63
N ASN A 149 4.38 -3.25 -10.49
CA ASN A 149 5.37 -2.93 -11.53
C ASN A 149 5.22 -3.84 -12.77
N VAL A 150 4.94 -5.13 -12.58
CA VAL A 150 4.66 -6.05 -13.70
C VAL A 150 3.45 -5.57 -14.50
N TRP A 151 2.36 -5.18 -13.82
CA TRP A 151 1.18 -4.65 -14.49
C TRP A 151 1.47 -3.33 -15.22
N GLY A 152 2.27 -2.43 -14.63
CA GLY A 152 2.71 -1.20 -15.28
C GLY A 152 3.54 -1.46 -16.56
N ILE A 153 4.37 -2.50 -16.56
CA ILE A 153 5.10 -2.95 -17.76
C ILE A 153 4.12 -3.50 -18.81
N LEU A 154 3.15 -4.33 -18.41
CA LEU A 154 2.12 -4.88 -19.32
C LEU A 154 1.24 -3.80 -19.96
N LEU A 155 0.85 -2.78 -19.19
CA LEU A 155 0.11 -1.61 -19.67
C LEU A 155 0.95 -0.68 -20.56
N LYS A 156 2.23 -1.01 -20.80
CA LYS A 156 3.19 -0.24 -21.60
C LYS A 156 3.40 1.19 -21.08
N GLU A 157 3.17 1.45 -19.80
CA GLU A 157 3.41 2.77 -19.17
C GLU A 157 4.89 3.19 -19.26
N TRP A 158 5.78 2.21 -19.45
CA TRP A 158 7.22 2.42 -19.58
C TRP A 158 7.70 2.66 -21.02
N ASN A 159 6.80 2.67 -22.02
CA ASN A 159 7.16 3.00 -23.41
C ASN A 159 7.52 4.49 -23.53
N GLY A 160 8.80 4.80 -23.34
CA GLY A 160 9.36 6.16 -23.41
C GLY A 160 10.27 6.54 -22.23
N ALA A 161 10.30 5.72 -21.18
CA ALA A 161 11.11 5.96 -19.97
C ALA A 161 12.63 5.78 -20.20
N GLY A 162 13.03 5.17 -21.32
CA GLY A 162 14.42 4.94 -21.68
C GLY A 162 14.97 3.61 -21.14
N LYS A 163 15.86 2.96 -21.92
CA LYS A 163 16.37 1.60 -21.63
C LYS A 163 17.05 1.47 -20.26
N LYS A 164 17.71 2.53 -19.77
CA LYS A 164 18.38 2.55 -18.46
C LYS A 164 17.38 2.53 -17.29
N ALA A 165 16.27 3.27 -17.40
CA ALA A 165 15.25 3.32 -16.35
C ALA A 165 14.56 1.96 -16.19
N VAL A 166 14.24 1.32 -17.32
CA VAL A 166 13.68 -0.05 -17.32
C VAL A 166 14.68 -1.05 -16.74
N ALA A 167 15.96 -0.95 -17.06
CA ALA A 167 16.98 -1.82 -16.48
C ALA A 167 17.09 -1.68 -14.94
N TYR A 168 17.09 -0.45 -14.40
CA TYR A 168 17.10 -0.25 -12.94
C TYR A 168 15.83 -0.81 -12.28
N LEU A 169 14.67 -0.65 -12.91
CA LEU A 169 13.42 -1.23 -12.43
C LEU A 169 13.49 -2.76 -12.38
N THR A 170 13.97 -3.39 -13.46
CA THR A 170 14.10 -4.86 -13.53
C THR A 170 15.09 -5.39 -12.50
N VAL A 171 16.23 -4.71 -12.30
CA VAL A 171 17.21 -5.09 -11.26
C VAL A 171 16.61 -4.94 -9.87
N GLY A 172 15.89 -3.85 -9.59
CA GLY A 172 15.19 -3.65 -8.31
C GLY A 172 14.17 -4.74 -8.03
N MET A 173 13.37 -5.11 -9.04
CA MET A 173 12.43 -6.23 -8.94
C MET A 173 13.15 -7.57 -8.68
N ALA A 174 14.26 -7.84 -9.38
CA ALA A 174 15.05 -9.05 -9.16
C ALA A 174 15.57 -9.12 -7.71
N VAL A 175 16.13 -8.02 -7.19
CA VAL A 175 16.58 -7.93 -5.80
C VAL A 175 15.44 -8.17 -4.80
N LEU A 176 14.26 -7.62 -5.05
CA LEU A 176 13.08 -7.87 -4.21
C LEU A 176 12.69 -9.35 -4.23
N ILE A 177 12.65 -9.98 -5.40
CA ILE A 177 12.34 -11.42 -5.51
C ILE A 177 13.38 -12.26 -4.76
N PHE A 178 14.67 -11.96 -4.91
CA PHE A 178 15.72 -12.63 -4.14
C PHE A 178 15.55 -12.44 -2.63
N SER A 179 15.19 -11.23 -2.18
CA SER A 179 14.91 -10.95 -0.77
C SER A 179 13.73 -11.73 -0.20
N LEU A 180 12.81 -12.23 -1.04
CA LEU A 180 11.70 -13.09 -0.62
C LEU A 180 12.10 -14.56 -0.46
N ILE A 181 13.11 -14.99 -1.22
CA ILE A 181 13.59 -16.38 -1.20
C ILE A 181 14.60 -16.59 -0.07
N ILE A 182 15.41 -15.58 0.27
CA ILE A 182 16.43 -15.69 1.34
C ILE A 182 15.85 -16.19 2.67
N PRO A 183 14.73 -15.64 3.18
CA PRO A 183 14.13 -16.15 4.40
C PRO A 183 13.77 -17.64 4.29
N ASN A 184 13.26 -18.10 3.14
CA ASN A 184 12.85 -19.50 2.92
C ASN A 184 14.01 -20.51 2.94
N LEU A 185 15.27 -20.05 2.92
CA LEU A 185 16.46 -20.91 2.94
C LEU A 185 16.94 -21.24 4.36
N PHE A 186 16.36 -20.63 5.39
CA PHE A 186 16.70 -20.80 6.80
C PHE A 186 15.45 -21.16 7.62
#